data_AF-A0A0R0HRZ7-F1
#
_entry.id   AF-A0A0R0HRZ7-F1
#
_cell.length_a   1.000
_cell.length_b   1.000
_cell.length_c   1.000
_cell.angle_alpha   90.00
_cell.angle_beta   90.00
_cell.angle_gamma   90.00
#
_symmetry.space_group_name_H-M   'P 1'
#
loop_
_entity.id
_entity.type
_entity.pdbx_description
1 polymer ?
#
loop_
_entity_poly.entity_id
_entity_poly.type
_entity_poly.pdbx_seq_one_letter_code
_entity_poly.pdbx_strand_id
1 'polypeptide(L)'
;MLGNVKTSKEAWDILHKMFSDKTRAQIMHLSCFIKGSKPIYEYLNGIKSISDELVVISSPLKDVDLVIHTLNGLDAEYREVTATLRTQENPISFDELHDLLADFENYLKRDEP
;
A
#
# COMPACT_ATOMS: atom_id res chain seq x y z
N MET A 1 -26.63 -2.48 -13.01
CA MET A 1 -26.81 -3.92 -12.72
C MET A 1 -27.86 -4.23 -11.64
N LEU A 2 -28.38 -3.27 -10.87
CA LEU A 2 -29.45 -3.50 -9.90
C LEU A 2 -30.88 -3.47 -10.49
N GLY A 3 -31.04 -3.33 -11.81
CA GLY A 3 -32.36 -3.14 -12.43
C GLY A 3 -33.28 -4.37 -12.46
N ASN A 4 -32.76 -5.57 -12.17
CA ASN A 4 -33.49 -6.84 -12.34
C ASN A 4 -33.57 -7.71 -11.05
N VAL A 5 -33.15 -7.20 -9.88
CA VAL A 5 -33.25 -7.95 -8.62
C VAL A 5 -34.68 -7.90 -8.09
N LYS A 6 -35.23 -9.08 -7.76
CA LYS A 6 -36.62 -9.23 -7.29
C LYS A 6 -36.73 -9.15 -5.78
N THR A 7 -35.62 -9.31 -5.07
CA THR A 7 -35.59 -9.31 -3.61
C THR A 7 -34.47 -8.43 -3.08
N SER A 8 -34.67 -7.86 -1.88
CA SER A 8 -33.62 -7.12 -1.17
C SER A 8 -32.39 -7.97 -0.89
N LYS A 9 -32.57 -9.29 -0.73
CA LYS A 9 -31.47 -10.24 -0.56
C LYS A 9 -30.58 -10.33 -1.79
N GLU A 10 -31.16 -10.47 -2.98
CA GLU A 10 -30.39 -10.49 -4.24
C GLU A 10 -29.62 -9.19 -4.44
N ALA A 11 -30.24 -8.04 -4.13
CA ALA A 11 -29.56 -6.75 -4.17
C ALA A 11 -28.35 -6.70 -3.22
N TRP A 12 -28.52 -7.19 -1.99
CA TRP A 12 -27.46 -7.27 -0.98
C TRP A 12 -26.33 -8.20 -1.39
N ASP A 13 -26.64 -9.38 -1.92
CA ASP A 13 -25.65 -10.36 -2.37
C ASP A 13 -24.81 -9.82 -3.53
N ILE A 14 -25.43 -9.11 -4.50
CA ILE A 14 -24.71 -8.44 -5.59
C ILE A 14 -23.78 -7.35 -5.03
N LEU A 15 -24.29 -6.52 -4.12
CA LEU A 15 -23.52 -5.44 -3.52
C LEU A 15 -22.31 -5.97 -2.75
N HIS A 16 -22.54 -6.96 -1.88
CA HIS A 16 -21.50 -7.62 -1.10
C HIS A 16 -20.44 -8.25 -2.00
N LYS A 17 -20.86 -8.91 -3.09
CA LYS A 17 -19.94 -9.45 -4.09
C LYS A 17 -19.11 -8.36 -4.76
N MET A 18 -19.73 -7.26 -5.21
CA MET A 18 -19.03 -6.14 -5.84
C MET A 18 -18.00 -5.50 -4.90
N PHE A 19 -18.36 -5.29 -3.63
CA PHE A 19 -17.42 -4.80 -2.62
C PHE A 19 -16.28 -5.78 -2.39
N SER A 20 -16.57 -7.07 -2.23
CA SER A 20 -15.55 -8.11 -2.04
C SER A 20 -14.58 -8.19 -3.22
N ASP A 21 -15.11 -8.14 -4.45
CA ASP A 21 -14.30 -8.15 -5.68
C ASP A 21 -13.43 -6.88 -5.78
N LYS A 22 -13.96 -5.72 -5.40
CA LYS A 22 -13.19 -4.46 -5.34
C LYS A 22 -12.08 -4.52 -4.29
N THR A 23 -12.36 -5.00 -3.07
CA THR A 23 -11.34 -5.16 -2.03
C THR A 23 -10.20 -6.08 -2.49
N ARG A 24 -10.54 -7.22 -3.11
CA ARG A 24 -9.53 -8.15 -3.65
C ARG A 24 -8.68 -7.52 -4.74
N ALA A 25 -9.29 -6.77 -5.66
CA ALA A 25 -8.58 -6.07 -6.72
C ALA A 25 -7.61 -5.02 -6.15
N GLN A 26 -8.01 -4.29 -5.11
CA GLN A 26 -7.14 -3.28 -4.49
C GLN A 26 -5.99 -3.88 -3.70
N ILE A 27 -6.22 -4.97 -2.95
CA ILE A 27 -5.13 -5.69 -2.26
C ILE A 27 -4.14 -6.26 -3.29
N MET A 28 -4.63 -6.77 -4.43
CA MET A 28 -3.78 -7.22 -5.53
C MET A 28 -2.98 -6.06 -6.13
N HIS A 29 -3.63 -4.91 -6.38
CA HIS A 29 -2.95 -3.73 -6.90
C HIS A 29 -1.83 -3.28 -5.96
N LEU A 30 -2.10 -3.21 -4.64
CA LEU A 30 -1.10 -2.92 -3.63
C LEU A 30 0.07 -3.91 -3.65
N SER A 31 -0.21 -5.21 -3.75
CA SER A 31 0.82 -6.26 -3.75
C SER A 31 1.70 -6.24 -5.00
N CYS A 32 1.19 -5.70 -6.11
CA CYS A 32 1.94 -5.53 -7.36
C CYS A 32 2.55 -4.13 -7.51
N PHE A 33 2.26 -3.21 -6.59
CA PHE A 33 2.76 -1.85 -6.65
C PHE A 33 4.20 -1.80 -6.16
N ILE A 34 5.13 -1.69 -7.10
CA ILE A 34 6.57 -1.58 -6.82
C ILE A 34 7.08 -0.17 -7.13
N LYS A 35 8.15 0.23 -6.45
CA LYS A 35 8.84 1.50 -6.71
C LYS A 35 9.30 1.56 -8.17
N GLY A 36 10.10 0.59 -8.58
CA GLY A 36 10.73 0.57 -9.90
C GLY A 36 11.58 1.84 -10.11
N SER A 37 11.48 2.46 -11.29
CA SER A 37 12.21 3.69 -11.61
C SER A 37 11.56 4.97 -11.07
N LYS A 38 10.49 4.86 -10.26
CA LYS A 38 9.81 6.04 -9.70
C LYS A 38 10.63 6.62 -8.55
N PRO A 39 10.60 7.95 -8.35
CA PRO A 39 11.11 8.54 -7.13
C PRO A 39 10.27 8.08 -5.92
N ILE A 40 10.90 8.07 -4.75
CA ILE A 40 10.33 7.50 -3.52
C ILE A 40 9.01 8.15 -3.13
N TYR A 41 8.88 9.47 -3.33
CA TYR A 41 7.64 10.20 -3.03
C TYR A 41 6.47 9.73 -3.90
N GLU A 42 6.71 9.43 -5.18
CA GLU A 42 5.66 8.97 -6.10
C GLU A 42 5.23 7.55 -5.74
N TYR A 43 6.20 6.71 -5.36
CA TYR A 43 5.92 5.37 -4.85
C TYR A 43 5.07 5.41 -3.57
N LEU A 44 5.48 6.20 -2.57
CA LEU A 44 4.78 6.30 -1.28
C LEU A 44 3.37 6.88 -1.44
N ASN A 45 3.21 7.91 -2.28
CA ASN A 45 1.90 8.46 -2.60
C ASN A 45 0.99 7.43 -3.28
N GLY A 46 1.54 6.60 -4.17
CA GLY A 46 0.78 5.52 -4.80
C GLY A 46 0.30 4.47 -3.80
N ILE A 47 1.18 4.03 -2.90
CA ILE A 47 0.82 3.12 -1.81
C ILE A 47 -0.29 3.72 -0.93
N LYS A 48 -0.13 4.99 -0.53
CA LYS A 48 -1.11 5.70 0.30
C LYS A 48 -2.46 5.84 -0.40
N SER A 49 -2.47 6.16 -1.69
CA SER A 49 -3.70 6.24 -2.50
C SER A 49 -4.46 4.92 -2.51
N ILE A 50 -3.77 3.79 -2.74
CA ILE A 50 -4.40 2.47 -2.75
C ILE A 50 -4.96 2.12 -1.35
N SER A 51 -4.22 2.46 -0.29
CA SER A 51 -4.68 2.29 1.09
C SER A 51 -5.93 3.14 1.40
N ASP A 52 -5.97 4.38 0.93
CA ASP A 52 -7.13 5.26 1.14
C ASP A 52 -8.36 4.77 0.37
N GLU A 53 -8.18 4.18 -0.82
CA GLU A 53 -9.27 3.51 -1.54
C GLU A 53 -9.84 2.30 -0.77
N LEU A 54 -8.99 1.57 -0.06
CA LEU A 54 -9.39 0.46 0.82
C LEU A 54 -10.20 0.96 2.03
N VAL A 55 -9.87 2.12 2.58
CA VAL A 55 -10.67 2.78 3.63
C VAL A 55 -12.07 3.13 3.11
N VAL A 56 -12.18 3.67 1.89
CA VAL A 56 -13.46 4.08 1.28
C VAL A 56 -14.43 2.90 1.11
N ILE A 57 -13.91 1.68 0.91
CA ILE A 57 -14.73 0.46 0.77
C ILE A 57 -14.84 -0.33 2.08
N SER A 58 -14.62 0.32 3.21
CA SER A 58 -14.71 -0.28 4.55
C SER A 58 -13.79 -1.49 4.76
N SER A 59 -12.64 -1.51 4.08
CA SER A 59 -11.63 -2.56 4.18
C SER A 59 -10.24 -1.97 4.54
N PRO A 60 -10.12 -1.16 5.61
CA PRO A 60 -8.87 -0.49 5.95
C PRO A 60 -7.75 -1.49 6.21
N LEU A 61 -6.54 -1.18 5.77
CA LEU A 61 -5.34 -1.92 6.13
C LEU A 61 -4.81 -1.47 7.49
N LYS A 62 -4.21 -2.39 8.23
CA LYS A 62 -3.44 -2.01 9.40
C LYS A 62 -2.16 -1.32 8.94
N ASP A 63 -1.70 -0.37 9.73
CA ASP A 63 -0.49 0.38 9.44
C ASP A 63 0.74 -0.52 9.26
N VAL A 64 0.87 -1.58 10.09
CA VAL A 64 1.92 -2.61 9.93
C VAL A 64 1.85 -3.33 8.58
N ASP A 65 0.65 -3.63 8.07
CA ASP A 65 0.50 -4.29 6.77
C ASP A 65 0.93 -3.33 5.65
N LEU A 66 0.57 -2.04 5.77
CA LEU A 66 0.97 -1.00 4.84
C LEU A 66 2.50 -0.83 4.80
N VAL A 67 3.16 -0.83 5.96
CA VAL A 67 4.63 -0.81 6.08
C VAL A 67 5.25 -2.03 5.40
N ILE A 68 4.73 -3.24 5.65
CA ILE A 68 5.23 -4.48 5.02
C ILE A 68 5.10 -4.41 3.49
N HIS A 69 3.94 -3.98 2.98
CA HIS A 69 3.74 -3.80 1.53
C HIS A 69 4.72 -2.78 0.95
N THR A 70 4.91 -1.66 1.64
CA THR A 70 5.86 -0.61 1.23
C THR A 70 7.28 -1.15 1.13
N LEU A 71 7.76 -1.86 2.15
CA LEU A 71 9.11 -2.43 2.15
C LEU A 71 9.30 -3.52 1.07
N ASN A 72 8.25 -4.28 0.74
CA ASN A 72 8.33 -5.33 -0.26
C ASN A 72 8.42 -4.81 -1.71
N GLY A 73 7.93 -3.60 -1.98
CA GLY A 73 8.00 -2.99 -3.30
C GLY A 73 9.26 -2.16 -3.57
N LEU A 74 10.16 -2.05 -2.58
CA LEU A 74 11.46 -1.37 -2.74
C LEU A 74 12.46 -2.26 -3.50
N ASP A 75 13.36 -1.62 -4.24
CA ASP A 75 14.46 -2.23 -4.97
C ASP A 75 15.72 -2.38 -4.11
N ALA A 76 16.77 -2.97 -4.70
CA ALA A 76 17.97 -3.39 -3.98
C ALA A 76 18.74 -2.25 -3.32
N GLU A 77 18.61 -1.01 -3.80
CA GLU A 77 19.27 0.18 -3.22
C GLU A 77 18.76 0.49 -1.80
N TYR A 78 17.52 0.09 -1.46
CA TYR A 78 16.94 0.25 -0.11
C TYR A 78 17.14 -0.98 0.78
N ARG A 79 17.96 -1.96 0.37
CA ARG A 79 18.08 -3.23 1.12
C ARG A 79 18.60 -3.02 2.54
N GLU A 80 19.55 -2.10 2.74
CA GLU A 80 20.14 -1.81 4.05
C GLU A 80 19.10 -1.23 5.01
N VAL A 81 18.41 -0.16 4.59
CA VAL A 81 17.35 0.46 5.40
C VAL A 81 16.19 -0.51 5.66
N THR A 82 15.82 -1.32 4.66
CA THR A 82 14.77 -2.34 4.80
C THR A 82 15.15 -3.42 5.81
N ALA A 83 16.41 -3.87 5.83
CA ALA A 83 16.86 -4.88 6.78
C ALA A 83 16.81 -4.35 8.22
N THR A 84 17.29 -3.13 8.44
CA THR A 84 17.25 -2.45 9.75
C THR A 84 15.82 -2.31 10.26
N LEU A 85 14.90 -1.82 9.42
CA LEU A 85 13.49 -1.64 9.76
C LEU A 85 12.78 -2.97 10.11
N ARG A 86 13.13 -4.07 9.44
CA ARG A 86 12.56 -5.40 9.72
C ARG A 86 13.01 -5.98 11.06
N THR A 87 14.16 -5.54 11.58
CA THR A 87 14.72 -6.03 12.86
C THR A 87 14.37 -5.14 14.06
N GLN A 88 13.75 -3.99 13.82
CA GLN A 88 13.40 -3.05 14.88
C GLN A 88 12.34 -3.63 15.82
N GLU A 89 12.53 -3.47 17.14
CA GLU A 89 11.60 -4.01 18.14
C GLU A 89 10.23 -3.32 18.14
N ASN A 90 10.22 -2.00 17.87
CA ASN A 90 9.01 -1.21 17.78
C ASN A 90 8.61 -1.03 16.32
N PRO A 91 7.38 -1.37 15.92
CA PRO A 91 6.92 -1.13 14.55
C PRO A 91 6.95 0.37 14.26
N ILE A 92 7.58 0.74 13.14
CA ILE A 92 7.52 2.09 12.59
C ILE A 92 6.13 2.34 12.00
N SER A 93 5.61 3.56 12.12
CA SER A 93 4.38 3.93 11.42
C SER A 93 4.62 4.18 9.93
N PHE A 94 3.57 4.12 9.09
CA PHE A 94 3.74 4.48 7.68
C PHE A 94 4.21 5.93 7.48
N ASP A 95 3.75 6.86 8.33
CA ASP A 95 4.16 8.27 8.25
C ASP A 95 5.66 8.44 8.60
N GLU A 96 6.14 7.77 9.66
CA GLU A 96 7.58 7.77 9.99
C GLU A 96 8.42 7.08 8.91
N LEU A 97 7.90 5.99 8.33
CA LEU A 97 8.55 5.30 7.21
C LEU A 97 8.67 6.22 5.99
N HIS A 98 7.64 7.02 5.72
CA HIS A 98 7.62 7.95 4.60
C HIS A 98 8.78 8.95 4.70
N ASP A 99 8.92 9.60 5.86
CA ASP A 99 9.98 10.58 6.10
C ASP A 99 11.38 9.93 6.03
N LEU A 100 11.54 8.76 6.66
CA LEU A 100 12.81 8.03 6.65
C LEU A 100 13.25 7.65 5.23
N LEU A 101 12.33 7.16 4.40
CA LEU A 101 12.64 6.77 3.03
C LEU A 101 12.92 7.98 2.13
N ALA A 102 12.25 9.11 2.37
CA ALA A 102 12.56 10.37 1.69
C ALA A 102 13.97 10.88 2.03
N ASP A 103 14.36 10.80 3.30
CA ASP A 103 15.71 11.15 3.75
C ASP A 103 16.76 10.18 3.18
N PHE A 104 16.45 8.89 3.11
CA PHE A 104 17.34 7.89 2.52
C PHE A 104 17.53 8.10 1.01
N GLU A 105 16.49 8.45 0.25
CA GLU A 105 16.64 8.80 -1.17
C GLU A 105 17.54 10.03 -1.36
N ASN A 106 17.43 11.02 -0.48
CA ASN A 106 18.32 12.19 -0.51
C ASN A 106 19.78 11.83 -0.17
N TYR A 107 19.99 10.85 0.71
CA TYR A 107 21.31 10.30 1.01
C TYR A 107 21.90 9.60 -0.22
N LEU A 108 21.14 8.71 -0.87
CA LEU A 108 21.57 8.00 -2.07
C LEU A 108 21.99 8.97 -3.19
N LYS A 109 21.20 10.02 -3.45
CA LYS A 109 21.51 11.06 -4.45
C LYS A 109 22.79 11.84 -4.17
N ARG A 110 23.27 11.87 -2.92
CA ARG A 110 24.53 12.54 -2.54
C ARG A 110 25.74 11.61 -2.62
N ASP A 111 25.52 10.32 -2.45
CA ASP A 111 26.54 9.27 -2.58
C ASP A 111 26.72 8.81 -4.05
N GLU A 112 25.80 9.17 -4.95
CA GLU A 112 25.97 8.97 -6.40
C GLU A 112 27.14 9.83 -6.95
N PRO A 113 28.11 9.22 -7.65
CA PRO A 113 29.31 9.90 -8.15
C PRO A 113 29.07 10.91 -9.30
#